data_AF-A0AB34GUH2-F1
#
_entry.id   AF-A0AB34GUH2-F1
#
_cell.length_a   1.000
_cell.length_b   1.000
_cell.length_c   1.000
_cell.angle_alpha   90.00
_cell.angle_beta   90.00
_cell.angle_gamma   90.00
#
_symmetry.space_group_name_H-M   'P 1'
#
loop_
_entity.id
_entity.type
_entity.pdbx_description
1 polymer ?
#
loop_
_entity_poly.entity_id
_entity_poly.type
_entity_poly.pdbx_seq_one_letter_code
_entity_poly.pdbx_strand_id
1 'polypeptide(L)'
;MAEPTVCSFLTKVLCAHGGRMFLQDLRGHVELSEARLRDVLRQAGPDRFLLQEVEVREDPWDAEAEVAAGEGGAGGGGGPSAWRVVAVSSARLCARYQRGECQACDQLHLCRRHMMGKCPNRDCW
;
A
#
# COMPACT_ATOMS: atom_id res chain seq x y z
N MET A 1 -3.81 -11.36 16.72
CA MET A 1 -2.82 -10.33 16.32
C MET A 1 -1.93 -10.97 15.28
N ALA A 2 -1.83 -10.41 14.08
CA ALA A 2 -0.92 -10.93 13.06
C ALA A 2 0.54 -10.87 13.56
N GLU A 3 1.38 -11.80 13.11
CA GLU A 3 2.78 -11.87 13.55
C GLU A 3 3.53 -10.56 13.21
N PRO A 4 4.01 -9.79 14.21
CA PRO A 4 4.58 -8.46 13.99
C PRO A 4 5.79 -8.44 13.05
N THR A 5 6.60 -9.50 13.07
CA THR A 5 7.78 -9.67 12.22
C THR A 5 7.38 -9.83 10.75
N VAL A 6 6.41 -10.71 10.46
CA VAL A 6 5.88 -10.91 9.10
C VAL A 6 5.23 -9.63 8.60
N CYS A 7 4.45 -8.98 9.45
CA CYS A 7 3.83 -7.69 9.15
C CYS A 7 4.83 -6.60 8.76
N SER A 8 5.97 -6.52 9.45
CA SER A 8 7.04 -5.57 9.13
C SER A 8 7.77 -5.94 7.84
N PHE A 9 8.02 -7.24 7.63
CA PHE A 9 8.62 -7.75 6.40
C PHE A 9 7.76 -7.44 5.18
N LEU A 10 6.45 -7.74 5.22
CA LEU A 10 5.52 -7.46 4.13
C LEU A 10 5.45 -5.96 3.82
N THR A 11 5.42 -5.09 4.83
CA THR A 11 5.50 -3.64 4.62
C THR A 11 6.79 -3.25 3.90
N LYS A 12 7.94 -3.82 4.28
CA LYS A 12 9.23 -3.55 3.64
C LYS A 12 9.22 -3.96 2.16
N VAL A 13 8.74 -5.16 1.85
CA VAL A 13 8.63 -5.66 0.47
C VAL A 13 7.72 -4.75 -0.35
N LEU A 14 6.50 -4.47 0.12
CA LEU A 14 5.57 -3.62 -0.61
C LEU A 14 6.14 -2.22 -0.85
N CYS A 15 6.70 -1.56 0.17
CA CYS A 15 7.28 -0.22 0.02
C CYS A 15 8.50 -0.19 -0.93
N ALA A 16 9.31 -1.26 -0.98
CA ALA A 16 10.41 -1.36 -1.94
C ALA A 16 9.92 -1.51 -3.39
N HIS A 17 8.70 -1.98 -3.60
CA HIS A 17 8.05 -2.16 -4.92
C HIS A 17 6.98 -1.10 -5.21
N GLY A 18 7.15 0.13 -4.69
CA GLY A 18 6.23 1.24 -4.98
C GLY A 18 4.92 1.23 -4.18
N GLY A 19 4.86 0.44 -3.10
CA GLY A 19 3.77 0.42 -2.14
C GLY A 19 2.61 -0.54 -2.47
N ARG A 20 2.67 -1.24 -3.61
CA ARG A 20 1.61 -2.16 -4.04
C ARG A 20 2.17 -3.32 -4.85
N MET A 21 1.49 -4.46 -4.81
CA MET A 21 1.87 -5.67 -5.56
C MET A 21 0.68 -6.61 -5.69
N PHE A 22 0.65 -7.49 -6.70
CA PHE A 22 -0.32 -8.58 -6.72
C PHE A 22 -0.02 -9.59 -5.60
N LEU A 23 -1.06 -10.24 -5.09
CA LEU A 23 -0.97 -11.23 -4.02
C LEU A 23 -0.09 -12.42 -4.44
N GLN A 24 -0.15 -12.82 -5.71
CA GLN A 24 0.67 -13.90 -6.27
C GLN A 24 2.16 -13.54 -6.25
N ASP A 25 2.52 -12.34 -6.68
CA ASP A 25 3.91 -11.86 -6.67
C ASP A 25 4.42 -11.69 -5.22
N LEU A 26 3.59 -11.12 -4.34
CA LEU A 26 3.92 -10.96 -2.93
C LEU A 26 4.20 -12.31 -2.25
N ARG A 27 3.45 -13.35 -2.63
CA ARG A 27 3.68 -14.73 -2.16
C ARG A 27 5.07 -15.23 -2.56
N GLY A 28 5.62 -14.82 -3.71
CA GLY A 28 6.97 -15.18 -4.13
C GLY A 28 8.08 -14.69 -3.19
N HIS A 29 7.79 -13.73 -2.31
CA HIS A 29 8.74 -13.20 -1.33
C HIS A 29 8.66 -13.85 0.06
N VAL A 30 7.69 -14.75 0.28
CA VAL A 30 7.46 -15.38 1.58
C VAL A 30 7.22 -16.88 1.44
N GLU A 31 7.74 -17.67 2.36
CA GLU A 31 7.48 -19.11 2.42
C GLU A 31 6.12 -19.41 3.09
N LEU A 32 5.05 -18.75 2.63
CA LEU A 32 3.69 -18.92 3.13
C LEU A 32 2.77 -19.41 2.01
N SER A 33 1.83 -20.28 2.36
CA SER A 33 0.71 -20.57 1.45
C SER A 33 -0.12 -19.30 1.24
N GLU A 34 -0.79 -19.21 0.09
CA GLU A 34 -1.61 -18.05 -0.23
C GLU A 34 -2.73 -17.81 0.81
N ALA A 35 -3.38 -18.89 1.27
CA ALA A 35 -4.39 -18.82 2.32
C ALA A 35 -3.82 -18.20 3.61
N ARG A 36 -2.64 -18.66 4.06
CA ARG A 36 -1.97 -18.11 5.25
C ARG A 36 -1.57 -16.65 5.05
N LEU A 37 -1.06 -16.28 3.88
CA LEU A 37 -0.72 -14.90 3.57
C LEU A 37 -1.97 -13.99 3.62
N ARG A 38 -3.08 -14.41 3.01
CA ARG A 38 -4.36 -13.68 3.07
C ARG A 38 -4.85 -13.53 4.50
N ASP A 39 -4.74 -14.57 5.32
CA ASP A 39 -5.12 -14.52 6.73
C ASP A 39 -4.26 -13.54 7.52
N VAL A 40 -2.94 -13.53 7.29
CA VAL A 40 -2.03 -12.56 7.91
C VAL A 40 -2.40 -11.13 7.51
N LEU A 41 -2.64 -10.87 6.23
CA LEU A 41 -3.01 -9.54 5.74
C LEU A 41 -4.35 -9.07 6.34
N ARG A 42 -5.37 -9.94 6.38
CA ARG A 42 -6.67 -9.63 7.01
C ARG A 42 -6.55 -9.39 8.50
N GLN A 43 -5.77 -10.20 9.22
CA GLN A 43 -5.55 -10.04 10.66
C GLN A 43 -4.75 -8.77 11.01
N ALA A 44 -3.87 -8.31 10.11
CA ALA A 44 -3.15 -7.06 10.27
C ALA A 44 -4.06 -5.83 10.08
N GLY A 45 -5.19 -5.99 9.39
CA GLY A 45 -6.24 -4.99 9.26
C GLY A 45 -5.99 -3.93 8.18
N PRO A 46 -7.06 -3.17 7.84
CA PRO A 46 -7.06 -2.21 6.74
C PRO A 46 -6.17 -0.98 7.00
N ASP A 47 -5.78 -0.72 8.24
CA ASP A 47 -4.87 0.38 8.60
C ASP A 47 -3.41 0.09 8.19
N ARG A 48 -3.10 -1.16 7.81
CA ARG A 48 -1.76 -1.59 7.38
C ARG A 48 -1.74 -2.15 5.97
N PHE A 49 -2.74 -2.95 5.59
CA PHE A 49 -2.83 -3.53 4.26
C PHE A 49 -4.26 -3.47 3.73
N LEU A 50 -4.42 -2.94 2.51
CA LEU A 50 -5.66 -3.01 1.77
C LEU A 50 -5.57 -4.13 0.73
N LEU A 51 -6.63 -4.94 0.63
CA LEU A 51 -6.79 -5.92 -0.43
C LEU A 51 -7.85 -5.40 -1.41
N GLN A 52 -7.46 -5.20 -2.65
CA GLN A 52 -8.31 -4.74 -3.73
C GLN A 52 -8.43 -5.86 -4.77
N GLU A 53 -9.66 -6.23 -5.14
CA GLU A 53 -9.90 -7.08 -6.30
C GLU A 53 -9.80 -6.23 -7.57
N VAL A 54 -9.10 -6.74 -8.58
CA VAL A 54 -8.84 -6.07 -9.85
C VAL A 54 -9.07 -7.05 -10.98
N GLU A 55 -9.71 -6.61 -12.06
CA GLU A 55 -9.86 -7.39 -13.29
C GLU A 55 -8.55 -7.34 -14.08
N VAL A 56 -8.03 -8.51 -14.45
CA VAL A 56 -6.83 -8.61 -15.29
C VAL A 56 -7.28 -8.69 -16.74
N ARG A 57 -6.87 -7.73 -17.58
CA ARG A 57 -7.03 -7.84 -19.04
C ARG A 57 -5.90 -8.70 -19.61
N GLU A 58 -6.26 -9.77 -20.31
CA GLU A 58 -5.33 -10.66 -21.02
C GLU A 58 -4.88 -10.12 -22.38
N ASP A 59 -4.70 -8.80 -22.55
CA ASP A 59 -4.23 -8.21 -23.81
C ASP A 59 -2.70 -7.98 -23.77
N PRO A 60 -1.90 -8.54 -24.71
CA PRO A 60 -0.42 -8.47 -24.70
C PRO A 60 0.23 -7.10 -24.95
N TRP A 61 -0.52 -6.00 -24.90
CA TRP A 61 0.00 -4.65 -25.13
C TRP A 61 -0.42 -3.75 -23.98
N ASP A 62 0.59 -3.23 -23.25
CA ASP A 62 0.55 -2.26 -22.15
C ASP A 62 0.58 -2.83 -20.71
N ALA A 63 1.79 -2.95 -20.17
CA ALA A 63 2.11 -3.39 -18.80
C ALA A 63 1.67 -2.43 -17.66
N GLU A 64 0.83 -1.42 -17.94
CA GLU A 64 0.49 -0.38 -16.97
C GLU A 64 -0.99 0.06 -16.97
N ALA A 65 -1.88 -0.60 -17.74
CA ALA A 65 -3.29 -0.23 -17.82
C ALA A 65 -4.14 -0.97 -16.77
N GLU A 66 -4.05 -0.57 -15.51
CA GLU A 66 -4.93 -1.08 -14.45
C GLU A 66 -6.18 -0.22 -14.30
N VAL A 67 -7.34 -0.78 -14.63
CA VAL A 67 -8.66 -0.19 -14.38
C VAL A 67 -9.09 -0.54 -12.96
N ALA A 68 -9.24 0.46 -12.11
CA ALA A 68 -9.86 0.29 -10.80
C ALA A 68 -11.35 0.01 -11.00
N ALA A 69 -11.83 -1.16 -10.54
CA ALA A 69 -13.26 -1.44 -10.46
C ALA A 69 -13.90 -0.45 -9.46
N GLY A 70 -14.59 0.57 -9.99
CA GLY A 70 -15.46 1.48 -9.26
C GLY A 70 -16.92 1.03 -9.38
N GLU A 71 -17.68 1.20 -8.30
CA GLU A 71 -19.03 0.68 -8.07
C GLU A 71 -20.05 1.00 -9.19
N GLY A 72 -20.82 -0.03 -9.57
CA GLY A 72 -22.16 0.11 -10.13
C GLY A 72 -22.37 -0.52 -11.51
N GLY A 73 -23.05 -1.67 -11.55
CA GLY A 73 -23.72 -2.14 -12.76
C GLY A 73 -23.62 -3.64 -13.00
N ALA A 74 -24.77 -4.33 -12.92
CA ALA A 74 -24.92 -5.72 -13.28
C ALA A 74 -24.48 -5.98 -14.73
N GLY A 75 -23.44 -6.79 -14.90
CA GLY A 75 -22.99 -7.31 -16.18
C GLY A 75 -21.91 -8.34 -15.92
N GLY A 76 -22.24 -9.63 -16.04
CA GLY A 76 -21.30 -10.72 -15.82
C GLY A 76 -20.14 -10.67 -16.79
N GLY A 77 -19.01 -10.11 -16.34
CA GLY A 77 -17.70 -10.26 -16.97
C GLY A 77 -16.91 -11.30 -16.18
N GLY A 78 -16.99 -12.57 -16.56
CA GLY A 78 -16.18 -13.65 -15.98
C GLY A 78 -14.73 -13.59 -16.44
N GLY A 79 -14.09 -12.41 -16.37
CA GLY A 79 -12.66 -12.24 -16.59
C GLY A 79 -11.87 -12.74 -15.37
N PRO A 80 -10.59 -13.11 -15.54
CA PRO A 80 -9.75 -13.49 -14.42
C PRO A 80 -9.60 -12.31 -13.45
N SER A 81 -10.10 -12.47 -12.22
CA SER A 81 -9.88 -11.49 -11.15
C SER A 81 -8.60 -11.82 -10.38
N ALA A 82 -7.83 -10.78 -10.06
CA ALA A 82 -6.63 -10.87 -9.23
C ALA A 82 -6.76 -9.98 -8.01
N TRP A 83 -5.99 -10.30 -6.97
CA TRP A 83 -5.93 -9.51 -5.74
C TRP A 83 -4.67 -8.67 -5.71
N ARG A 84 -4.83 -7.35 -5.59
CA ARG A 84 -3.76 -6.40 -5.31
C ARG A 84 -3.70 -6.11 -3.82
N VAL A 85 -2.49 -6.10 -3.28
CA VAL A 85 -2.19 -5.71 -1.91
C VAL A 85 -1.54 -4.33 -1.93
N VAL A 86 -2.03 -3.41 -1.12
CA VAL A 86 -1.50 -2.04 -0.98
C VAL A 86 -1.04 -1.83 0.46
N ALA A 87 0.20 -1.41 0.65
CA ALA A 87 0.70 -0.98 1.95
C ALA A 87 0.16 0.40 2.30
N VAL A 88 -0.42 0.51 3.48
CA VAL A 88 -0.92 1.77 4.03
C VAL A 88 -0.43 1.95 5.47
N SER A 89 -0.61 3.16 6.00
CA SER A 89 -0.29 3.48 7.37
C SER A 89 -1.29 4.52 7.87
N SER A 90 -1.56 4.52 9.17
CA SER A 90 -2.31 5.59 9.85
C SER A 90 -1.46 6.81 10.21
N ALA A 91 -0.13 6.71 10.14
CA ALA A 91 0.76 7.85 10.41
C ALA A 91 0.51 9.01 9.44
N ARG A 92 0.41 10.24 9.93
CA ARG A 92 0.28 11.46 9.10
C ARG A 92 1.35 12.48 9.45
N LEU A 93 1.57 13.39 8.52
CA LEU A 93 2.40 14.57 8.77
C LEU A 93 1.61 15.61 9.56
N CYS A 94 2.25 16.21 10.56
CA CYS A 94 1.66 17.31 11.32
C CYS A 94 1.47 18.55 10.44
N ALA A 95 0.22 18.97 10.21
CA ALA A 95 -0.10 20.16 9.44
C ALA A 95 0.38 21.48 10.10
N ARG A 96 0.70 21.46 11.40
CA ARG A 96 1.22 22.61 12.17
C ARG A 96 2.74 22.69 12.20
N TYR A 97 3.44 21.59 11.92
CA TYR A 97 4.90 21.52 11.97
C TYR A 97 5.57 22.54 11.05
N GLN A 98 5.13 22.59 9.79
CA GLN A 98 5.73 23.48 8.79
C GLN A 98 5.50 24.97 9.07
N ARG A 99 4.56 25.31 9.97
CA ARG A 99 4.31 26.69 10.43
C ARG A 99 5.00 27.03 11.75
N GLY A 100 5.67 26.06 12.39
CA GLY A 100 6.26 26.25 13.72
C GLY A 100 5.22 26.40 14.85
N GLU A 101 3.98 26.02 14.61
CA GLU A 101 2.85 26.21 15.54
C GLU A 101 2.57 24.96 16.40
N CYS A 102 3.36 23.89 16.23
CA CYS A 102 3.17 22.65 16.98
C CYS A 102 4.03 22.65 18.25
N GLN A 103 3.40 22.47 19.41
CA GLN A 103 4.10 22.36 20.70
C GLN A 103 4.42 20.89 21.06
N ALA A 104 3.45 19.99 20.93
CA ALA A 104 3.63 18.54 21.02
C ALA A 104 2.41 17.84 20.39
N CYS A 105 2.64 16.86 19.52
CA CYS A 105 1.59 15.98 18.99
C CYS A 105 2.18 14.62 18.59
N ASP A 106 1.31 13.66 18.26
CA ASP A 106 1.64 12.29 17.88
C ASP A 106 1.91 12.11 16.37
N GLN A 107 1.79 13.18 15.58
CA GLN A 107 2.01 13.18 14.15
C GLN A 107 3.50 13.36 13.80
N LEU A 108 3.86 12.93 12.59
CA LEU A 108 5.24 13.05 12.10
C LEU A 108 5.59 14.52 11.80
N HIS A 109 6.70 14.96 12.38
CA HIS A 109 7.27 16.29 12.19
C HIS A 109 8.35 16.22 11.10
N LEU A 110 7.92 16.12 9.85
CA LEU A 110 8.79 16.03 8.67
C LEU A 110 8.35 17.04 7.60
N CYS A 111 9.28 17.50 6.78
CA CYS A 111 8.95 18.41 5.68
C CYS A 111 8.24 17.69 4.52
N ARG A 112 6.95 17.98 4.30
CA ARG A 112 6.16 17.44 3.18
C ARG A 112 6.83 17.69 1.82
N ARG A 113 7.42 18.88 1.60
CA ARG A 113 8.10 19.20 0.33
C ARG A 113 9.36 18.37 0.14
N HIS A 114 10.10 18.08 1.21
CA HIS A 114 11.28 17.23 1.16
C HIS A 114 10.89 15.79 0.80
N MET A 115 9.85 15.23 1.44
CA MET A 115 9.34 13.89 1.10
C MET A 115 8.86 13.76 -0.35
N MET A 116 8.44 14.86 -0.99
CA MET A 116 8.05 14.90 -2.41
C MET A 116 9.21 15.23 -3.35
N GLY A 117 10.44 15.41 -2.85
CA GLY A 117 11.60 15.82 -3.66
C GLY A 117 11.53 17.27 -4.19
N LYS A 118 10.70 18.12 -3.60
CA LYS A 118 10.40 19.49 -4.06
C LYS A 118 10.90 20.59 -3.10
N CYS A 119 11.66 20.23 -2.07
CA CYS A 119 12.21 21.21 -1.13
C CYS A 119 13.51 21.81 -1.71
N PRO A 120 13.64 23.15 -1.81
CA PRO A 120 14.88 23.77 -2.24
C PRO A 120 16.00 23.65 -1.19
N ASN A 121 15.65 23.40 0.07
CA ASN A 121 16.62 23.23 1.15
C ASN A 121 17.03 21.75 1.29
N ARG A 122 18.33 21.46 1.09
CA ARG A 122 18.89 20.10 1.11
C ARG A 122 18.94 19.48 2.50
N ASP A 123 19.00 20.30 3.55
CA ASP A 123 19.12 19.86 4.94
C ASP A 123 17.81 20.01 5.72
N CYS A 124 16.68 20.08 5.01
CA CYS A 124 15.35 20.18 5.58
C CYS A 124 14.83 18.78 5.96
N TRP A 125 15.35 18.24 7.07
CA TRP A 125 14.90 17.01 7.70
C TRP A 125 13.94 17.30 8.85
#